data_AF-A0A2Z3URR6-F1
#
_entry.id   AF-A0A2Z3URR6-F1
#
_cell.length_a   1.000
_cell.length_b   1.000
_cell.length_c   1.000
_cell.angle_alpha   90.00
_cell.angle_beta   90.00
_cell.angle_gamma   90.00
#
_symmetry.space_group_name_H-M   'P 1'
#
loop_
_entity.id
_entity.type
_entity.pdbx_description
1 polymer ?
#
loop_
_entity_poly.entity_id
_entity_poly.type
_entity_poly.pdbx_seq_one_letter_code
_entity_poly.pdbx_strand_id
1 'polypeptide(L)'
;MQAWTANDAVAFGACLTADADHVSYDGTHAHGRPALQDNHDRLFRGVLAGSVLVGDLESIRHITADVLHNPWARYLDDLVEIVGVVRDRPAVLRHNLPLNYQLQ
;
A
#
# COMPACT_ATOMS: atom_id res chain seq x y z
N MET A 1 8.72 -2.32 1.22
CA MET A 1 8.69 -3.40 0.21
C MET A 1 8.67 -4.81 0.85
N GLN A 2 9.64 -5.21 1.68
CA GLN A 2 9.69 -6.57 2.26
C GLN A 2 8.43 -6.98 3.06
N ALA A 3 7.91 -6.12 3.94
CA ALA A 3 6.70 -6.42 4.72
C ALA A 3 5.48 -6.72 3.84
N TRP A 4 5.35 -6.02 2.70
CA TRP A 4 4.29 -6.27 1.72
C TRP A 4 4.45 -7.63 1.06
N THR A 5 5.64 -7.94 0.55
CA THR A 5 5.96 -9.24 -0.07
C THR A 5 5.76 -10.40 0.90
N ALA A 6 6.01 -10.18 2.19
CA ALA A 6 5.76 -11.16 3.25
C ALA A 6 4.28 -11.24 3.68
N ASN A 7 3.41 -10.40 3.12
CA ASN A 7 2.01 -10.26 3.54
C ASN A 7 1.85 -9.97 5.05
N ASP A 8 2.81 -9.22 5.63
CA ASP A 8 2.87 -8.90 7.07
C ASP A 8 2.33 -7.48 7.32
N ALA A 9 1.06 -7.41 7.71
CA ALA A 9 0.39 -6.16 8.01
C ALA A 9 0.98 -5.43 9.23
N VAL A 10 1.47 -6.17 10.24
CA VAL A 10 2.03 -5.58 11.45
C VAL A 10 3.34 -4.89 11.12
N ALA A 11 4.24 -5.58 10.42
CA ALA A 11 5.51 -5.02 9.98
C ALA A 11 5.31 -3.85 9.00
N PHE A 12 4.31 -3.92 8.12
CA PHE A 12 3.96 -2.81 7.23
C PHE A 12 3.50 -1.57 8.01
N GLY A 13 2.56 -1.74 8.95
CA GLY A 13 2.08 -0.63 9.79
C GLY A 13 3.17 -0.04 10.70
N ALA A 14 4.20 -0.81 11.06
CA ALA A 14 5.35 -0.31 11.83
C ALA A 14 6.22 0.69 11.05
N CYS A 15 6.13 0.73 9.72
CA CYS A 15 6.79 1.75 8.90
C CYS A 15 6.12 3.13 8.97
N LEU A 16 4.90 3.20 9.53
CA LEU A 16 4.08 4.41 9.61
C LEU A 16 4.08 4.96 11.04
N THR A 17 3.81 6.26 11.19
CA THR A 17 3.58 6.84 12.52
C THR A 17 2.31 6.25 13.14
N ALA A 18 2.19 6.31 14.47
CA ALA A 18 1.06 5.70 15.16
C ALA A 18 -0.29 6.34 14.79
N ASP A 19 -0.24 7.60 14.36
CA ASP A 19 -1.34 8.50 14.01
C ASP A 19 -1.45 8.75 12.48
N ALA A 20 -0.77 7.93 11.66
CA ALA A 20 -0.77 8.12 10.21
C ALA A 20 -2.18 8.04 9.60
N ASP A 21 -2.43 8.89 8.61
CA ASP A 21 -3.60 8.83 7.73
C ASP A 21 -3.25 8.13 6.43
N HIS A 22 -4.12 7.21 5.99
CA HIS A 22 -4.01 6.55 4.71
C HIS A 22 -5.34 6.55 3.99
N VAL A 23 -5.33 7.02 2.74
CA VAL A 23 -6.50 7.05 1.87
C VAL A 23 -6.23 6.09 0.72
N SER A 24 -7.03 5.04 0.65
CA SER A 24 -6.99 4.05 -0.42
C SER A 24 -7.58 4.61 -1.71
N TYR A 25 -7.29 3.94 -2.83
CA TYR A 25 -7.78 4.31 -4.18
C TYR A 25 -9.32 4.41 -4.28
N ASP A 26 -10.05 3.69 -3.44
CA ASP A 26 -11.52 3.69 -3.38
C ASP A 26 -12.08 4.83 -2.51
N GLY A 27 -11.21 5.68 -1.96
CA GLY A 27 -11.56 6.75 -1.04
C GLY A 27 -11.71 6.31 0.41
N THR A 28 -11.48 5.03 0.74
CA THR A 28 -11.49 4.56 2.14
C THR A 28 -10.37 5.24 2.91
N HIS A 29 -10.71 5.88 4.02
CA HIS A 29 -9.76 6.53 4.91
C HIS A 29 -9.53 5.68 6.17
N ALA A 30 -8.29 5.31 6.41
CA ALA A 30 -7.83 4.71 7.65
C ALA A 30 -7.04 5.74 8.47
N HIS A 31 -7.50 5.98 9.70
CA HIS A 31 -6.83 6.86 10.65
C HIS A 31 -6.14 6.05 11.75
N GLY A 32 -4.83 6.24 11.87
CA GLY A 32 -3.99 5.58 12.86
C GLY A 32 -3.56 4.16 12.47
N ARG A 33 -2.46 3.72 13.08
CA ARG A 33 -1.81 2.44 12.77
C ARG A 33 -2.74 1.22 12.92
N PRO A 34 -3.59 1.08 13.96
CA PRO A 34 -4.45 -0.09 14.08
C PRO A 34 -5.41 -0.26 12.89
N ALA A 35 -6.09 0.81 12.47
CA ALA A 35 -7.02 0.77 11.33
C ALA A 35 -6.28 0.44 10.02
N LEU A 36 -5.07 1.00 9.85
CA LEU A 36 -4.18 0.71 8.74
C LEU A 36 -3.77 -0.77 8.69
N GLN A 37 -3.36 -1.35 9.84
CA GLN A 37 -2.97 -2.75 9.96
C GLN A 37 -4.15 -3.68 9.67
N ASP A 38 -5.33 -3.38 10.22
CA ASP A 38 -6.54 -4.18 10.00
C ASP A 38 -6.93 -4.20 8.51
N ASN A 39 -6.86 -3.04 7.84
CA ASN A 39 -7.13 -2.94 6.41
C ASN A 39 -6.12 -3.75 5.58
N HIS A 40 -4.82 -3.63 5.87
CA HIS A 40 -3.79 -4.36 5.14
C HIS A 40 -3.82 -5.86 5.42
N ASP A 41 -4.17 -6.31 6.63
CA ASP A 41 -4.34 -7.74 6.93
C ASP A 41 -5.46 -8.35 6.07
N ARG A 42 -6.61 -7.64 5.94
CA ARG A 42 -7.71 -8.06 5.07
C ARG A 42 -7.27 -8.15 3.60
N LEU A 43 -6.51 -7.16 3.12
CA LEU A 43 -6.02 -7.13 1.74
C LEU A 43 -4.99 -8.22 1.46
N PHE A 44 -4.02 -8.43 2.37
CA PHE A 44 -2.99 -9.46 2.26
C PHE A 44 -3.52 -10.89 2.38
N ARG A 45 -4.63 -11.10 3.09
CA ARG A 45 -5.36 -12.38 3.08
C ARG A 45 -6.27 -12.55 1.86
N GLY A 46 -6.55 -11.46 1.16
CA GLY A 46 -7.48 -11.40 0.04
C GLY A 46 -6.77 -11.05 -1.26
N VAL A 47 -7.20 -9.95 -1.87
CA VAL A 47 -6.84 -9.59 -3.25
C VAL A 47 -5.35 -9.29 -3.48
N LEU A 48 -4.57 -9.05 -2.42
CA LEU A 48 -3.13 -8.77 -2.48
C LEU A 48 -2.26 -9.95 -2.02
N ALA A 49 -2.84 -11.11 -1.72
CA ALA A 49 -2.10 -12.29 -1.32
C ALA A 49 -1.05 -12.67 -2.37
N GLY A 50 0.21 -12.84 -1.95
CA GLY A 50 1.33 -13.19 -2.84
C GLY A 50 1.75 -12.09 -3.82
N SER A 51 1.24 -10.87 -3.68
CA SER A 51 1.69 -9.74 -4.48
C SER A 51 3.02 -9.16 -3.98
N VAL A 52 3.74 -8.48 -4.86
CA VAL A 52 4.92 -7.70 -4.49
C VAL A 52 4.73 -6.23 -4.81
N LEU A 53 5.27 -5.38 -3.93
CA LEU A 53 5.32 -3.94 -4.11
C LEU A 53 6.58 -3.57 -4.89
N VAL A 54 6.42 -2.93 -6.05
CA VAL A 54 7.52 -2.40 -6.86
C VAL A 54 7.31 -0.90 -7.01
N GLY A 55 8.39 -0.13 -6.87
CA GLY A 55 8.37 1.31 -7.08
C GLY A 55 9.76 1.91 -6.91
N ASP A 56 9.99 3.03 -7.59
CA ASP A 56 11.22 3.80 -7.52
C ASP A 56 10.97 5.15 -6.84
N LEU A 57 11.97 5.66 -6.12
CA LEU A 57 11.89 6.98 -5.52
C LEU A 57 12.20 8.05 -6.57
N GLU A 58 11.16 8.72 -7.07
CA GLU A 58 11.33 9.73 -8.12
C GLU A 58 11.80 11.09 -7.58
N SER A 59 11.25 11.54 -6.45
CA SER A 59 11.62 12.83 -5.87
C SER A 59 11.36 12.89 -4.37
N ILE A 60 12.20 13.66 -3.67
CA ILE A 60 12.03 14.06 -2.27
C ILE A 60 12.27 15.56 -2.19
N ARG A 61 11.42 16.26 -1.44
CA ARG A 61 11.62 17.65 -1.07
C ARG A 61 11.76 17.79 0.45
N HIS A 62 12.85 18.41 0.90
CA HIS A 62 12.98 18.84 2.29
C HIS A 62 12.12 20.08 2.52
N ILE A 63 11.20 20.00 3.48
CA ILE A 63 10.41 21.14 3.96
C ILE A 63 11.12 21.78 5.15
N THR A 64 11.59 20.94 6.08
CA THR A 64 12.46 21.30 7.20
C THR A 64 13.52 20.21 7.39
N ALA A 65 14.33 20.29 8.45
CA ALA A 65 15.30 19.25 8.78
C ALA A 65 14.64 17.88 9.03
N ASP A 66 13.45 17.88 9.64
CA ASP A 66 12.75 16.66 10.10
C ASP A 66 11.50 16.34 9.27
N VAL A 67 11.18 17.15 8.26
CA VAL A 67 9.99 16.97 7.41
C VAL A 67 10.38 16.90 5.95
N LEU A 68 10.07 15.76 5.34
CA LEU A 68 10.22 15.50 3.92
C LEU A 68 8.83 15.36 3.29
N HIS A 69 8.68 15.89 2.09
CA HIS A 69 7.50 15.69 1.25
C HIS A 69 7.89 14.92 0.00
N ASN A 70 7.23 13.78 -0.22
CA ASN A 70 7.23 13.07 -1.50
C ASN A 70 5.95 13.43 -2.26
N PRO A 71 6.01 14.31 -3.27
CA PRO A 71 4.83 14.84 -3.95
C PRO A 71 4.04 13.80 -4.77
N TRP A 72 4.65 12.63 -5.04
CA TRP A 72 4.03 11.54 -5.79
C TRP A 72 3.55 10.40 -4.90
N ALA A 73 3.72 10.47 -3.57
CA ALA A 73 3.21 9.45 -2.65
C ALA A 73 1.70 9.22 -2.81
N ARG A 74 0.93 10.28 -3.14
CA ARG A 74 -0.52 10.18 -3.43
C ARG A 74 -0.87 9.34 -4.66
N TYR A 75 0.07 9.21 -5.60
CA TYR A 75 -0.15 8.47 -6.85
C TYR A 75 0.49 7.09 -6.81
N LEU A 76 1.47 6.87 -5.94
CA LEU A 76 2.11 5.56 -5.82
C LEU A 76 1.17 4.55 -5.18
N ASP A 77 0.28 4.91 -4.27
CA ASP A 77 -0.72 3.97 -3.74
C ASP A 77 -1.79 3.59 -4.81
N ASP A 78 -2.05 4.49 -5.77
CA ASP A 78 -2.95 4.27 -6.92
C ASP A 78 -2.26 3.63 -8.15
N LEU A 79 -0.93 3.75 -8.24
CA LEU A 79 -0.08 3.31 -9.35
C LEU A 79 1.01 2.32 -8.90
N VAL A 80 0.87 1.68 -7.74
CA VAL A 80 1.65 0.48 -7.45
C VAL A 80 1.34 -0.46 -8.61
N GLU A 81 2.36 -0.76 -9.41
CA GLU A 81 2.31 -1.94 -10.26
C GLU A 81 2.33 -3.13 -9.30
N ILE A 82 1.15 -3.53 -8.82
CA ILE A 82 0.98 -4.71 -7.99
C ILE A 82 1.29 -5.87 -8.92
N VAL A 83 2.52 -6.38 -8.88
CA VAL A 83 2.84 -7.61 -9.60
C VAL A 83 2.26 -8.74 -8.75
N GLY A 84 1.07 -9.21 -9.15
CA GLY A 84 0.46 -10.40 -8.58
C GLY A 84 1.09 -11.66 -9.21
N VAL A 85 1.40 -12.67 -8.41
CA VAL A 85 1.76 -13.98 -8.95
C VAL A 85 0.48 -14.80 -9.11
N VAL A 86 -0.03 -14.90 -10.34
CA VAL A 86 -1.11 -15.83 -10.67
C VAL A 86 -0.47 -17.06 -11.32
N ARG A 87 -0.50 -18.21 -10.62
CA ARG A 87 -0.05 -19.52 -11.14
C ARG A 87 1.41 -19.52 -11.64
N ASP A 88 2.35 -19.20 -10.75
CA ASP A 88 3.81 -19.31 -11.00
C ASP A 88 4.36 -18.51 -12.19
N ARG A 89 3.65 -17.46 -12.63
CA ARG A 89 4.21 -16.44 -13.52
C ARG A 89 4.01 -15.05 -12.93
N PRO A 90 5.03 -14.17 -13.01
CA PRO A 90 4.84 -12.77 -12.64
C PRO A 90 3.79 -12.18 -13.59
N ALA A 91 2.63 -11.81 -13.04
CA ALA A 91 1.61 -11.08 -13.76
C ALA A 91 1.58 -9.67 -13.21
N VAL A 92 1.88 -8.71 -14.08
CA VAL A 92 1.68 -7.30 -13.75
C VAL A 92 0.18 -7.06 -13.68
N LEU A 93 -0.38 -6.83 -12.49
CA LEU A 93 -1.76 -6.34 -12.38
C LEU A 93 -1.73 -4.85 -12.72
N ARG A 94 -1.70 -4.54 -14.01
CA ARG A 94 -1.99 -3.19 -14.48
C ARG A 94 -3.50 -2.98 -14.31
N HIS A 95 -3.85 -2.22 -13.28
CA HIS A 95 -5.08 -1.47 -13.16
C HIS A 95 -6.34 -2.24 -13.59
N ASN A 96 -6.84 -3.13 -12.72
CA ASN A 96 -8.22 -3.67 -12.75
C ASN A 96 -8.47 -4.58 -11.52
N LEU A 97 -8.34 -4.04 -10.30
CA LEU A 97 -9.16 -4.60 -9.22
C LEU A 97 -10.60 -4.11 -9.49
N PRO A 98 -11.59 -4.99 -9.65
CA PRO A 98 -12.97 -4.54 -9.85
C PRO A 98 -13.36 -3.63 -8.66
N LEU A 99 -14.02 -2.51 -8.98
CA LEU A 99 -14.51 -1.45 -8.09
C LEU A 99 -15.45 -1.91 -6.95
N ASN A 100 -15.57 -3.21 -6.71
CA ASN A 100 -16.61 -3.82 -5.87
C ASN A 100 -16.07 -4.44 -4.58
N TYR A 101 -14.92 -4.00 -4.06
CA TYR A 101 -14.51 -4.35 -2.70
C TYR A 101 -15.03 -3.31 -1.71
N GLN A 102 -16.35 -3.30 -1.50
CA GLN A 102 -16.94 -2.58 -0.38
C GLN A 102 -16.52 -3.33 0.89
N LEU A 103 -15.66 -2.72 1.70
CA LEU A 103 -15.39 -3.18 3.06
C LEU A 103 -16.72 -3.20 3.83
N GLN A 104 -17.27 -4.38 4.05
CA GLN A 104 -18.30 -4.63 5.06
C GLN A 104 -17.67 -4.71 6.45
#